data_AF-A0A9X2VUX1-F1
#
_entry.id   AF-A0A9X2VUX1-F1
#
_cell.length_a   1.000
_cell.length_b   1.000
_cell.length_c   1.000
_cell.angle_alpha   90.00
_cell.angle_beta   90.00
_cell.angle_gamma   90.00
#
_symmetry.space_group_name_H-M   'P 1'
#
loop_
_entity.id
_entity.type
_entity.pdbx_description
1 polymer ?
#
loop_
_entity_poly.entity_id
_entity_poly.type
_entity_poly.pdbx_seq_one_letter_code
_entity_poly.pdbx_strand_id
1 'polypeptide(L)'
;MQDNDSDEIDVSAGVTKRVVDLRRKKAESSQLRGLVDDPDMAAVRIEGQRRTITRGMWFFLTLGLGFTTAGVQDFLAGHRLITDPLWWAAWLAEPMLAGILIMLLVFESEVLSHGLAVDDVWVRRLKRTLLTSTLFMNVWPALAPIWSAGKPFEFGNLAIHLIVPLVVFMVAEVMPVIQQRMNEAILKAYRAARPAPEAPTTPTAKVPAASPALATSTRIRLPESLLNAVKAKAAEAAADGRELTVADVQATVRVTSDMAEQIVKEVRTHNGHAFTS
;
A
#
# COMPACT_ATOMS: atom_id res chain seq x y z
N MET A 1 20.92 -20.70 -34.69
CA MET A 1 22.18 -19.97 -34.50
C MET A 1 22.25 -19.00 -35.66
N GLN A 2 21.68 -17.81 -35.50
CA GLN A 2 21.61 -16.78 -36.54
C GLN A 2 22.84 -15.90 -36.34
N ASP A 3 23.65 -15.76 -37.39
CA ASP A 3 24.96 -15.14 -37.35
C ASP A 3 24.91 -13.67 -36.91
N ASN A 4 25.88 -13.33 -36.07
CA ASN A 4 26.03 -12.06 -35.38
C ASN A 4 26.74 -11.02 -36.27
N ASP A 5 26.29 -10.89 -37.52
CA ASP A 5 26.91 -10.09 -38.59
C ASP A 5 26.74 -8.55 -38.39
N SER A 6 26.07 -8.13 -37.31
CA SER A 6 25.66 -6.74 -37.10
C SER A 6 26.67 -5.86 -36.33
N ASP A 7 27.74 -6.46 -35.79
CA ASP A 7 28.68 -5.81 -34.86
C ASP A 7 30.11 -5.64 -35.42
N GLU A 8 30.37 -6.00 -36.68
CA GLU A 8 31.68 -5.82 -37.31
C GLU A 8 31.96 -4.32 -37.58
N ILE A 9 33.16 -3.87 -37.19
CA ILE A 9 33.57 -2.46 -37.32
C ILE A 9 34.16 -2.25 -38.72
N ASP A 10 33.39 -1.61 -39.60
CA ASP A 10 33.84 -1.14 -40.90
C ASP A 10 33.89 0.39 -40.93
N VAL A 11 35.10 0.94 -40.76
CA VAL A 11 35.33 2.40 -40.75
C VAL A 11 35.07 3.00 -42.13
N SER A 12 35.31 2.25 -43.21
CA SER A 12 35.11 2.73 -44.59
C SER A 12 33.64 2.83 -44.98
N ALA A 13 32.80 1.95 -44.40
CA ALA A 13 31.34 2.01 -44.50
C ALA A 13 30.66 2.87 -43.40
N GLY A 14 31.44 3.55 -42.55
CA GLY A 14 30.92 4.41 -41.47
C GLY A 14 30.42 3.66 -40.23
N VAL A 15 30.61 2.34 -40.15
CA VAL A 15 30.33 1.49 -39.00
C VAL A 15 31.49 1.57 -38.01
N THR A 16 31.60 2.72 -37.34
CA THR A 16 32.61 2.91 -36.30
C THR A 16 32.23 2.15 -35.01
N LYS A 17 33.20 1.94 -34.11
CA LYS A 17 32.96 1.41 -32.76
C LYS A 17 31.81 2.12 -32.04
N ARG A 18 31.70 3.45 -32.22
CA ARG A 18 30.63 4.25 -31.62
C ARG A 18 29.25 3.94 -32.21
N VAL A 19 29.18 3.59 -33.50
CA VAL A 19 27.94 3.15 -34.15
C VAL A 19 27.51 1.78 -33.66
N VAL A 20 28.45 0.83 -33.56
CA VAL A 20 28.18 -0.51 -32.98
C VAL A 20 27.70 -0.39 -31.52
N ASP A 21 28.38 0.41 -30.70
CA ASP A 21 27.96 0.67 -29.31
C ASP A 21 26.55 1.28 -29.21
N LEU A 22 26.21 2.22 -30.10
CA LEU A 22 24.87 2.82 -30.14
C LEU A 22 23.80 1.84 -30.62
N ARG A 23 24.11 0.95 -31.59
CA ARG A 23 23.19 -0.12 -32.02
C ARG A 23 22.91 -1.09 -30.89
N ARG A 24 23.93 -1.52 -30.15
CA ARG A 24 23.77 -2.37 -28.96
C ARG A 24 22.90 -1.70 -27.90
N LYS A 25 23.18 -0.43 -27.55
CA LYS A 25 22.34 0.35 -26.62
C LYS A 25 20.90 0.51 -27.09
N LYS A 26 20.68 0.66 -28.41
CA LYS A 26 19.34 0.73 -29.00
C LYS A 26 18.61 -0.61 -28.92
N ALA A 27 19.29 -1.72 -29.21
CA ALA A 27 18.74 -3.07 -29.11
C ALA A 27 18.37 -3.38 -27.65
N GLU A 28 19.27 -3.12 -26.71
CA GLU A 28 19.01 -3.23 -25.27
C GLU A 28 17.82 -2.36 -24.84
N SER A 29 17.77 -1.08 -25.26
CA SER A 29 16.63 -0.19 -24.99
C SER A 29 15.32 -0.70 -25.57
N SER A 30 15.34 -1.37 -26.73
CA SER A 30 14.13 -1.95 -27.34
C SER A 30 13.59 -3.14 -26.54
N GLN A 31 14.47 -3.97 -25.98
CA GLN A 31 14.07 -5.06 -25.07
C GLN A 31 13.60 -4.52 -23.72
N LEU A 32 14.26 -3.48 -23.20
CA LEU A 32 13.85 -2.81 -21.97
C LEU A 32 12.49 -2.13 -22.09
N ARG A 33 12.11 -1.60 -23.27
CA ARG A 33 10.77 -1.02 -23.49
C ARG A 33 9.66 -2.05 -23.25
N GLY A 34 9.83 -3.28 -23.71
CA GLY A 34 8.88 -4.36 -23.45
C GLY A 34 8.71 -4.66 -21.94
N LEU A 35 9.79 -4.54 -21.16
CA LEU A 35 9.74 -4.68 -19.69
C LEU A 35 9.22 -3.43 -18.97
N VAL A 36 9.39 -2.25 -19.55
CA VAL A 36 8.88 -0.99 -18.98
C VAL A 36 7.38 -0.86 -19.18
N ASP A 37 6.87 -1.39 -20.29
CA ASP A 37 5.44 -1.45 -20.61
C ASP A 37 4.73 -2.62 -19.89
N ASP A 38 5.47 -3.45 -19.15
CA ASP A 38 4.90 -4.51 -18.31
C ASP A 38 4.09 -3.88 -17.15
N PRO A 39 2.78 -4.18 -17.05
CA PRO A 39 1.93 -3.66 -16.00
C PRO A 39 2.39 -4.04 -14.58
N ASP A 40 3.04 -5.19 -14.41
CA ASP A 40 3.57 -5.60 -13.10
C ASP A 40 4.78 -4.75 -12.71
N MET A 41 5.61 -4.36 -13.68
CA MET A 41 6.72 -3.43 -13.45
C MET A 41 6.23 -2.00 -13.14
N ALA A 42 5.13 -1.57 -13.74
CA ALA A 42 4.47 -0.31 -13.38
C ALA A 42 3.94 -0.35 -11.93
N ALA A 43 3.29 -1.46 -11.53
CA ALA A 43 2.82 -1.65 -10.16
C ALA A 43 3.97 -1.63 -9.13
N VAL A 44 5.07 -2.33 -9.41
CA VAL A 44 6.27 -2.34 -8.54
C VAL A 44 6.87 -0.95 -8.40
N ARG A 45 6.94 -0.16 -9.48
CA ARG A 45 7.45 1.22 -9.43
C ARG A 45 6.55 2.11 -8.57
N ILE A 46 5.22 2.01 -8.72
CA ILE A 46 4.28 2.80 -7.92
C ILE A 46 4.38 2.42 -6.44
N GLU A 47 4.50 1.13 -6.11
CA GLU A 47 4.65 0.67 -4.72
C GLU A 47 6.00 1.11 -4.12
N GLY A 48 7.09 1.06 -4.90
CA GLY A 48 8.39 1.59 -4.50
C GLY A 48 8.35 3.10 -4.24
N GLN A 49 7.70 3.85 -5.12
CA GLN A 49 7.51 5.29 -4.96
C GLN A 49 6.65 5.61 -3.73
N ARG A 50 5.56 4.85 -3.51
CA ARG A 50 4.68 4.97 -2.34
C ARG A 50 5.47 4.78 -1.05
N ARG A 51 6.32 3.75 -0.99
CA ARG A 51 7.17 3.49 0.18
C ARG A 51 8.16 4.64 0.43
N THR A 52 8.80 5.15 -0.62
CA THR A 52 9.76 6.26 -0.50
C THR A 52 9.08 7.54 -0.03
N ILE A 53 7.94 7.92 -0.61
CA ILE A 53 7.17 9.10 -0.20
C ILE A 53 6.71 8.95 1.24
N THR A 54 6.14 7.80 1.60
CA THR A 54 5.66 7.53 2.96
C THR A 54 6.79 7.65 3.99
N ARG A 55 7.97 7.08 3.70
CA ARG A 55 9.15 7.20 4.58
C ARG A 55 9.64 8.65 4.70
N GLY A 56 9.67 9.39 3.59
CA GLY A 56 10.03 10.81 3.59
C GLY A 56 9.07 11.65 4.42
N MET A 57 7.77 11.43 4.28
CA MET A 57 6.73 12.10 5.08
C MET A 57 6.91 11.79 6.57
N TRP A 58 7.06 10.52 6.95
CA TRP A 58 7.28 10.15 8.35
C TRP A 58 8.55 10.78 8.92
N PHE A 59 9.62 10.86 8.14
CA PHE A 59 10.85 11.53 8.56
C PHE A 59 10.61 13.02 8.87
N PHE A 60 9.98 13.77 7.96
CA PHE A 60 9.70 15.19 8.19
C PHE A 60 8.64 15.42 9.28
N LEU A 61 7.65 14.54 9.40
CA LEU A 61 6.68 14.57 10.50
C LEU A 61 7.37 14.37 11.85
N THR A 62 8.32 13.44 11.94
CA THR A 62 9.07 13.17 13.17
C THR A 62 9.96 14.36 13.54
N LEU A 63 10.64 14.93 12.55
CA LEU A 63 11.49 16.10 12.76
C LEU A 63 10.68 17.32 13.23
N GLY A 64 9.57 17.59 12.55
CA GLY A 64 8.69 18.69 12.91
C GLY A 64 8.01 18.47 14.26
N LEU A 65 7.60 17.24 14.58
CA LEU A 65 7.08 16.88 15.90
C LEU A 65 8.13 17.05 17.00
N GLY A 66 9.40 16.73 16.73
CA GLY A 66 10.50 16.98 17.67
C GLY A 66 10.65 18.48 17.95
N PHE A 67 10.55 19.32 16.92
CA PHE A 67 10.59 20.78 17.05
C PHE A 67 9.40 21.29 17.88
N THR A 68 8.16 20.90 17.54
CA THR A 68 6.98 21.36 18.30
C THR A 68 6.98 20.83 19.73
N THR A 69 7.49 19.62 19.95
CA THR A 69 7.64 19.04 21.29
C THR A 69 8.62 19.85 22.12
N ALA A 70 9.77 20.25 21.56
CA ALA A 70 10.71 21.10 22.27
C ALA A 70 10.11 22.47 22.62
N GLY A 71 9.36 23.09 21.69
CA GLY A 71 8.66 24.36 21.95
C GLY A 71 7.60 24.26 23.04
N VAL A 72 6.77 23.22 23.00
CA VAL A 72 5.77 22.93 24.05
C VAL A 72 6.44 22.61 25.38
N GLN A 73 7.54 21.86 25.35
CA GLN A 73 8.28 21.50 26.54
C GLN A 73 8.86 22.73 27.24
N ASP A 74 9.50 23.63 26.49
CA ASP A 74 10.01 24.89 27.02
C ASP A 74 8.88 25.75 27.63
N PHE A 75 7.75 25.85 26.93
CA PHE A 75 6.57 26.55 27.42
C PHE A 75 6.01 25.98 28.73
N LEU A 76 5.83 24.65 28.80
CA LEU A 76 5.24 24.00 29.96
C LEU A 76 6.21 23.89 31.14
N ALA A 77 7.49 23.63 30.87
CA ALA A 77 8.53 23.56 31.89
C ALA A 77 8.79 24.92 32.51
N GLY A 78 8.78 26.00 31.72
CA GLY A 78 9.00 27.36 32.19
C GLY A 78 10.34 27.49 32.91
N HIS A 79 10.32 27.88 34.18
CA HIS A 79 11.53 28.07 35.00
C HIS A 79 11.94 26.82 35.80
N ARG A 80 11.37 25.65 35.50
CA ARG A 80 11.70 24.40 36.23
C ARG A 80 13.11 23.91 35.91
N LEU A 81 13.74 23.29 36.91
CA LEU A 81 15.03 22.65 36.77
C LEU A 81 14.88 21.26 36.14
N ILE A 82 15.95 20.77 35.50
CA ILE A 82 16.00 19.43 34.90
C ILE A 82 15.80 18.27 35.93
N THR A 83 15.99 18.56 37.22
CA THR A 83 15.77 17.62 38.32
C THR A 83 14.30 17.50 38.73
N ASP A 84 13.43 18.41 38.28
CA ASP A 84 12.00 18.37 38.56
C ASP A 84 11.33 17.32 37.66
N PRO A 85 10.60 16.33 38.22
CA PRO A 85 9.83 15.38 37.43
C PRO A 85 8.87 16.03 36.43
N LEU A 86 8.32 17.21 36.73
CA LEU A 86 7.42 17.93 35.83
C LEU A 86 8.15 18.47 34.59
N TRP A 87 9.46 18.74 34.68
CA TRP A 87 10.27 19.13 33.53
C TRP A 87 10.32 18.00 32.48
N TRP A 88 10.42 16.75 32.95
CA TRP A 88 10.35 15.56 32.10
C TRP A 88 8.92 15.28 31.61
N ALA A 89 7.91 15.46 32.45
CA ALA A 89 6.52 15.25 32.05
C ALA A 89 6.11 16.19 30.90
N ALA A 90 6.67 17.40 30.83
CA ALA A 90 6.43 18.34 29.75
C ALA A 90 6.83 17.79 28.36
N TRP A 91 7.82 16.90 28.27
CA TRP A 91 8.19 16.22 27.01
C TRP A 91 7.10 15.30 26.46
N LEU A 92 6.15 14.84 27.29
CA LEU A 92 5.09 13.91 26.90
C LEU A 92 3.83 14.62 26.41
N ALA A 93 3.64 15.90 26.73
CA ALA A 93 2.41 16.63 26.44
C ALA A 93 2.12 16.67 24.93
N GLU A 94 3.11 17.08 24.14
CA GLU A 94 2.96 17.19 22.68
C GLU A 94 2.85 15.82 22.00
N PRO A 95 3.71 14.80 22.27
CA PRO A 95 3.54 13.46 21.71
C PRO A 95 2.19 12.83 22.02
N MET A 96 1.57 13.14 23.17
CA MET A 96 0.23 12.69 23.50
C MET A 96 -0.83 13.35 22.59
N LEU A 97 -0.80 14.68 22.43
CA LEU A 97 -1.75 15.40 21.56
C LEU A 97 -1.56 15.01 20.09
N ALA A 98 -0.32 15.03 19.60
CA ALA A 98 0.03 14.64 18.25
C ALA A 98 -0.25 13.16 17.99
N GLY A 99 0.01 12.28 18.96
CA GLY A 99 -0.31 10.86 18.87
C GLY A 99 -1.80 10.60 18.68
N ILE A 100 -2.66 11.28 19.45
CA ILE A 100 -4.13 11.20 19.27
C ILE A 100 -4.52 11.71 17.88
N LEU A 101 -3.94 12.83 17.43
CA LEU A 101 -4.20 13.39 16.11
C LEU A 101 -3.79 12.43 14.98
N ILE A 102 -2.58 11.86 15.06
CA ILE A 102 -2.09 10.87 14.10
C ILE A 102 -3.00 9.65 14.08
N MET A 103 -3.45 9.16 15.25
CA MET A 103 -4.39 8.03 15.33
C MET A 103 -5.73 8.35 14.65
N LEU A 104 -6.24 9.58 14.78
CA LEU A 104 -7.43 10.03 14.05
C LEU A 104 -7.20 10.05 12.53
N LEU A 105 -6.04 10.53 12.09
CA LEU A 105 -5.69 10.56 10.66
C LEU A 105 -5.49 9.15 10.07
N VAL A 106 -4.91 8.23 10.85
CA VAL A 106 -4.80 6.81 10.47
C VAL A 106 -6.19 6.18 10.39
N PHE A 107 -7.07 6.46 11.35
CA PHE A 107 -8.46 6.03 11.31
C PHE A 107 -9.18 6.56 10.06
N GLU A 108 -9.05 7.86 9.75
CA GLU A 108 -9.65 8.45 8.54
C GLU A 108 -9.10 7.79 7.28
N SER A 109 -7.79 7.54 7.22
CA SER A 109 -7.16 6.84 6.09
C SER A 109 -7.69 5.42 5.91
N GLU A 110 -7.88 4.68 7.01
CA GLU A 110 -8.42 3.33 6.97
C GLU A 110 -9.86 3.34 6.44
N VAL A 111 -10.72 4.20 6.99
CA VAL A 111 -12.13 4.32 6.56
C VAL A 111 -12.23 4.75 5.09
N LEU A 112 -11.39 5.71 4.66
CA LEU A 112 -11.29 6.14 3.26
C LEU A 112 -10.85 5.00 2.33
N SER A 113 -9.96 4.11 2.79
CA SER A 113 -9.51 2.96 1.99
C SER A 113 -10.64 1.97 1.67
N HIS A 114 -11.68 1.93 2.51
CA HIS A 114 -12.91 1.16 2.30
C HIS A 114 -13.96 1.92 1.48
N GLY A 115 -13.64 3.11 0.97
CA GLY A 115 -14.55 3.95 0.17
C GLY A 115 -15.59 4.71 0.98
N LEU A 116 -15.43 4.79 2.29
CA LEU A 116 -16.33 5.52 3.18
C LEU A 116 -15.74 6.90 3.50
N ALA A 117 -16.54 7.96 3.40
CA ALA A 117 -16.13 9.30 3.80
C ALA A 117 -16.37 9.51 5.29
N VAL A 118 -15.37 10.04 6.01
CA VAL A 118 -15.52 10.47 7.41
C VAL A 118 -15.97 11.92 7.43
N ASP A 119 -17.28 12.17 7.39
CA ASP A 119 -17.87 13.50 7.53
C ASP A 119 -18.58 13.67 8.88
N ASP A 120 -17.83 13.48 9.97
CA ASP A 120 -18.34 13.67 11.33
C ASP A 120 -17.85 14.98 11.98
N VAL A 121 -18.78 15.69 12.61
CA VAL A 121 -18.52 17.00 13.23
C VAL A 121 -17.61 16.87 14.47
N TRP A 122 -17.73 15.80 15.25
CA TRP A 122 -16.90 15.58 16.44
C TRP A 122 -15.48 15.24 16.07
N VAL A 123 -15.27 14.44 15.02
CA VAL A 123 -13.93 14.18 14.46
C VAL A 123 -13.26 15.51 14.05
N ARG A 124 -13.97 16.36 13.29
CA ARG A 124 -13.45 17.68 12.89
C ARG A 124 -13.15 18.58 14.09
N ARG A 125 -14.04 18.62 15.08
CA ARG A 125 -13.85 19.42 16.29
C ARG A 125 -12.64 18.94 17.07
N LEU A 126 -12.49 17.63 17.27
CA LEU A 126 -11.35 17.06 17.98
C LEU A 126 -10.03 17.37 17.27
N LYS A 127 -9.95 17.17 15.94
CA LYS A 127 -8.77 17.57 15.15
C LYS A 127 -8.42 19.04 15.34
N ARG A 128 -9.42 19.93 15.22
CA ARG A 128 -9.22 21.38 15.39
C ARG A 128 -8.78 21.74 16.80
N THR A 129 -9.36 21.12 17.83
CA THR A 129 -8.98 21.37 19.22
C THR A 129 -7.54 20.94 19.50
N LEU A 130 -7.15 19.74 19.07
CA LEU A 130 -5.78 19.25 19.21
C LEU A 130 -4.79 20.17 18.51
N LEU A 131 -5.05 20.49 17.23
CA LEU A 131 -4.20 21.39 16.46
C LEU A 131 -4.08 22.78 17.09
N THR A 132 -5.21 23.36 17.49
CA THR A 132 -5.24 24.70 18.08
C THR A 132 -4.50 24.74 19.42
N SER A 133 -4.61 23.68 20.22
CA SER A 133 -3.87 23.56 21.48
C SER A 133 -2.36 23.55 21.26
N THR A 134 -1.87 22.67 20.38
CA THR A 134 -0.44 22.59 20.03
C THR A 134 0.06 23.90 19.43
N LEU A 135 -0.70 24.49 18.50
CA LEU A 135 -0.34 25.75 17.86
C LEU A 135 -0.26 26.89 18.88
N PHE A 136 -1.25 26.97 19.78
CA PHE A 136 -1.27 27.96 20.84
C PHE A 136 -0.02 27.85 21.72
N MET A 137 0.33 26.66 22.18
CA MET A 137 1.50 26.45 23.03
C MET A 137 2.82 26.81 22.33
N ASN A 138 2.93 26.58 21.03
CA ASN A 138 4.12 26.97 20.26
C ASN A 138 4.19 28.48 19.97
N VAL A 139 3.06 29.10 19.64
CA VAL A 139 3.01 30.49 19.17
C VAL A 139 2.94 31.49 20.32
N TRP A 140 2.28 31.14 21.42
CA TRP A 140 2.06 32.04 22.55
C TRP A 140 3.35 32.61 23.15
N PRO A 141 4.42 31.82 23.39
CA PRO A 141 5.69 32.35 23.88
C PRO A 141 6.30 33.41 22.96
N ALA A 142 6.13 33.27 21.65
CA ALA A 142 6.63 34.23 20.66
C ALA A 142 5.77 35.51 20.59
N LEU A 143 4.49 35.45 20.96
CA LEU A 143 3.59 36.61 21.02
C LEU A 143 3.65 37.37 22.35
N ALA A 144 3.94 36.68 23.46
CA ALA A 144 3.96 37.28 24.80
C ALA A 144 4.84 38.55 24.93
N PRO A 145 6.00 38.68 24.24
CA PRO A 145 6.79 39.91 24.25
C PRO A 145 6.06 41.15 23.74
N ILE A 146 5.06 41.01 22.84
CA ILE A 146 4.29 42.14 22.28
C ILE A 146 3.59 42.94 23.39
N TRP A 147 3.18 42.26 24.46
CA TRP A 147 2.50 42.87 25.61
C TRP A 147 3.42 43.10 26.81
N SER A 148 4.70 42.74 26.69
CA SER A 148 5.68 42.87 27.77
C SER A 148 6.52 44.13 27.55
N ALA A 149 6.41 45.10 28.46
CA ALA A 149 7.23 46.31 28.39
C ALA A 149 8.73 45.96 28.40
N GLY A 150 9.47 46.41 27.38
CA GLY A 150 10.93 46.32 27.33
C GLY A 150 11.52 45.06 26.68
N LYS A 151 10.73 44.15 26.09
CA LYS A 151 11.26 43.01 25.31
C LYS A 151 11.15 43.27 23.80
N PRO A 152 12.21 43.05 23.01
CA PRO A 152 12.12 43.14 21.55
C PRO A 152 11.24 42.02 21.01
N PHE A 153 10.34 42.37 20.08
CA PHE A 153 9.55 41.39 19.35
C PHE A 153 10.34 40.86 18.15
N GLU A 154 10.56 39.54 18.11
CA GLU A 154 11.31 38.88 17.05
C GLU A 154 10.38 38.16 16.08
N PHE A 155 10.12 38.81 14.93
CA PHE A 155 9.23 38.24 13.90
C PHE A 155 9.70 36.88 13.39
N GLY A 156 11.02 36.66 13.27
CA GLY A 156 11.57 35.37 12.85
C GLY A 156 11.24 34.23 13.82
N ASN A 157 11.28 34.51 15.13
CA ASN A 157 10.92 33.55 16.16
C ASN A 157 9.42 33.20 16.12
N LEU A 158 8.55 34.19 15.90
CA LEU A 158 7.13 33.95 15.68
C LEU A 158 6.90 33.11 14.41
N ALA A 159 7.57 33.47 13.32
CA ALA A 159 7.39 32.82 12.03
C ALA A 159 7.72 31.33 12.10
N ILE A 160 8.85 30.94 12.72
CA ILE A 160 9.23 29.53 12.81
C ILE A 160 8.27 28.72 13.69
N HIS A 161 7.84 29.26 14.84
CA HIS A 161 6.90 28.59 15.75
C HIS A 161 5.45 28.56 15.23
N LEU A 162 5.13 29.33 14.20
CA LEU A 162 3.84 29.28 13.50
C LEU A 162 3.90 28.34 12.29
N ILE A 163 4.93 28.49 11.45
CA ILE A 163 5.03 27.80 10.16
C ILE A 163 5.31 26.32 10.37
N VAL A 164 6.22 25.95 11.29
CA VAL A 164 6.59 24.53 11.48
C VAL A 164 5.38 23.69 11.90
N PRO A 165 4.60 24.02 12.95
CA PRO A 165 3.42 23.22 13.30
C PRO A 165 2.38 23.17 12.17
N LEU A 166 2.18 24.28 11.45
CA LEU A 166 1.23 24.32 10.33
C LEU A 166 1.65 23.37 9.20
N VAL A 167 2.93 23.37 8.83
CA VAL A 167 3.47 22.49 7.79
C VAL A 167 3.38 21.04 8.22
N VAL A 168 3.76 20.70 9.46
CA VAL A 168 3.64 19.33 9.99
C VAL A 168 2.20 18.83 9.90
N PHE A 169 1.26 19.66 10.35
CA PHE A 169 -0.17 19.33 10.28
C PHE A 169 -0.64 19.12 8.85
N MET A 170 -0.28 20.02 7.92
CA MET A 170 -0.66 19.89 6.51
C MET A 170 -0.05 18.64 5.87
N VAL A 171 1.20 18.30 6.19
CA VAL A 171 1.83 17.05 5.73
C VAL A 171 1.07 15.84 6.26
N ALA A 172 0.65 15.86 7.53
CA ALA A 172 -0.12 14.78 8.13
C ALA A 172 -1.51 14.63 7.48
N GLU A 173 -2.22 15.73 7.25
CA GLU A 173 -3.56 15.75 6.63
C GLU A 173 -3.55 15.33 5.15
N VAL A 174 -2.45 15.57 4.43
CA VAL A 174 -2.31 15.17 3.03
C VAL A 174 -1.98 13.68 2.88
N MET A 175 -1.50 13.02 3.92
CA MET A 175 -1.10 11.61 3.87
C MET A 175 -2.20 10.64 3.42
N PRO A 176 -3.44 10.69 3.97
CA PRO A 176 -4.53 9.82 3.52
C PRO A 176 -4.86 10.04 2.03
N VAL A 177 -4.82 11.30 1.57
CA VAL A 177 -5.11 11.66 0.18
C VAL A 177 -4.06 11.07 -0.76
N ILE A 178 -2.77 11.19 -0.43
CA ILE A 178 -1.69 10.59 -1.24
C ILE A 178 -1.88 9.07 -1.33
N GLN A 179 -2.16 8.41 -0.21
CA GLN A 179 -2.39 6.96 -0.20
C GLN A 179 -3.57 6.56 -1.08
N GLN A 180 -4.70 7.27 -0.98
CA GLN A 180 -5.86 7.02 -1.82
C GLN A 180 -5.52 7.17 -3.31
N ARG A 181 -4.85 8.25 -3.71
CA ARG A 181 -4.49 8.50 -5.10
C ARG A 181 -3.52 7.45 -5.66
N MET A 182 -2.57 6.99 -4.84
CA MET A 182 -1.67 5.91 -5.24
C MET A 182 -2.42 4.59 -5.39
N ASN A 183 -3.35 4.26 -4.49
CA ASN A 183 -4.21 3.07 -4.62
C ASN A 183 -5.08 3.14 -5.88
N GLU A 184 -5.68 4.30 -6.17
CA GLU A 184 -6.44 4.54 -7.41
C GLU A 184 -5.58 4.33 -8.66
N ALA A 185 -4.35 4.83 -8.66
CA ALA A 185 -3.41 4.67 -9.77
C ALA A 185 -3.02 3.20 -9.99
N ILE A 186 -2.76 2.45 -8.91
CA ILE A 186 -2.47 1.01 -8.96
C ILE A 186 -3.66 0.24 -9.53
N LEU A 187 -4.88 0.49 -9.02
CA LEU A 187 -6.10 -0.17 -9.52
C LEU A 187 -6.35 0.13 -11.01
N LYS A 188 -6.08 1.37 -11.45
CA LYS A 188 -6.20 1.75 -12.85
C LYS A 188 -5.17 1.03 -13.73
N ALA A 189 -3.93 0.89 -13.27
CA ALA A 189 -2.89 0.13 -13.96
C ALA A 189 -3.30 -1.35 -14.12
N TYR A 190 -3.78 -1.99 -13.04
CA TYR A 190 -4.27 -3.37 -13.11
C TYR A 190 -5.47 -3.56 -14.04
N ARG A 191 -6.41 -2.60 -14.10
CA ARG A 191 -7.54 -2.66 -15.04
C ARG A 191 -7.08 -2.56 -16.50
N ALA A 192 -6.10 -1.71 -16.79
CA ALA A 192 -5.54 -1.58 -18.13
C ALA A 192 -4.73 -2.82 -18.56
N ALA A 193 -4.10 -3.49 -17.59
CA ALA A 193 -3.35 -4.72 -17.78
C ALA A 193 -4.22 -5.95 -18.05
N ARG A 194 -5.47 -5.94 -17.55
CA ARG A 194 -6.38 -7.07 -17.70
C ARG A 194 -6.80 -7.16 -19.17
N PRO A 195 -6.60 -8.32 -19.83
CA PRO A 195 -7.15 -8.52 -21.17
C PRO A 195 -8.65 -8.21 -21.14
N ALA A 196 -9.13 -7.45 -22.13
CA ALA A 196 -10.57 -7.29 -22.33
C ALA A 196 -11.20 -8.69 -22.34
N PRO A 197 -12.34 -8.92 -21.66
CA PRO A 197 -13.10 -10.14 -21.89
C PRO A 197 -13.29 -10.27 -23.40
N GLU A 198 -12.88 -11.40 -23.99
CA GLU A 198 -13.23 -11.71 -25.37
C GLU A 198 -14.72 -11.42 -25.54
N ALA A 199 -15.05 -10.46 -26.41
CA ALA A 199 -16.44 -10.18 -26.72
C ALA A 199 -17.08 -11.53 -27.12
N PRO A 200 -18.27 -11.87 -26.58
CA PRO A 200 -18.91 -13.14 -26.90
C PRO A 200 -19.07 -13.21 -28.42
N THR A 201 -18.28 -14.08 -29.04
CA THR A 201 -18.42 -14.38 -30.46
C THR A 201 -19.80 -14.97 -30.65
N THR A 202 -20.60 -14.27 -31.46
CA THR A 202 -21.97 -14.67 -31.82
C THR A 202 -21.96 -16.13 -32.29
N PRO A 203 -22.77 -17.03 -31.70
CA PRO A 203 -22.75 -18.44 -32.06
C PRO A 203 -23.35 -18.64 -33.46
N THR A 204 -22.49 -18.87 -34.45
CA THR A 204 -22.91 -19.35 -35.77
C THR A 204 -22.92 -20.87 -35.76
N ALA A 205 -24.01 -21.45 -36.25
CA ALA A 205 -24.43 -22.83 -36.05
C ALA A 205 -23.54 -23.92 -36.70
N LYS A 206 -23.26 -24.95 -35.89
CA LYS A 206 -23.12 -26.41 -36.14
C LYS A 206 -22.34 -26.93 -37.36
N VAL A 207 -21.20 -27.58 -37.06
CA VAL A 207 -20.72 -28.82 -37.68
C VAL A 207 -20.27 -29.79 -36.55
N PRO A 208 -20.52 -31.11 -36.60
CA PRO A 208 -20.32 -32.00 -35.44
C PRO A 208 -18.95 -32.68 -35.37
N ALA A 209 -18.58 -32.99 -34.13
CA ALA A 209 -17.62 -34.01 -33.64
C ALA A 209 -16.12 -33.69 -33.67
N ALA A 210 -15.64 -33.13 -32.56
CA ALA A 210 -14.42 -33.60 -31.87
C ALA A 210 -14.52 -33.25 -30.36
N SER A 211 -14.47 -34.26 -29.49
CA SER A 211 -14.26 -34.12 -28.04
C SER A 211 -12.78 -34.44 -27.72
N PRO A 212 -12.24 -34.05 -26.56
CA PRO A 212 -12.45 -32.82 -25.78
C PRO A 212 -11.09 -32.16 -25.41
N ALA A 213 -11.01 -30.83 -25.35
CA ALA A 213 -9.85 -30.14 -24.78
C ALA A 213 -10.28 -29.26 -23.61
N LEU A 214 -9.80 -29.67 -22.43
CA LEU A 214 -9.93 -29.04 -21.12
C LEU A 214 -9.70 -27.52 -21.17
N ALA A 215 -10.72 -26.75 -20.77
CA ALA A 215 -10.54 -25.38 -20.32
C ALA A 215 -9.97 -25.42 -18.88
N THR A 216 -8.75 -24.91 -18.75
CA THR A 216 -7.95 -24.89 -17.52
C THR A 216 -8.65 -24.12 -16.41
N SER A 217 -9.04 -24.84 -15.36
CA SER A 217 -9.52 -24.29 -14.09
C SER A 217 -8.44 -23.42 -13.43
N THR A 218 -8.79 -22.19 -13.07
CA THR A 218 -7.99 -21.33 -12.19
C THR A 218 -7.77 -22.07 -10.87
N ARG A 219 -6.54 -22.55 -10.63
CA ARG A 219 -6.17 -23.27 -9.40
C ARG A 219 -6.31 -22.34 -8.21
N ILE A 220 -7.28 -22.61 -7.34
CA ILE A 220 -7.35 -21.99 -6.03
C ILE A 220 -6.21 -22.57 -5.19
N ARG A 221 -5.16 -21.77 -4.92
CA ARG A 221 -4.11 -22.15 -3.97
C ARG A 221 -4.68 -22.04 -2.55
N LEU A 222 -5.22 -23.15 -2.04
CA LEU A 222 -5.59 -23.28 -0.64
C LEU A 222 -4.33 -23.35 0.24
N PRO A 223 -4.29 -22.66 1.40
CA PRO A 223 -3.26 -22.84 2.41
C PRO A 223 -3.10 -24.32 2.81
N GLU A 224 -1.86 -24.78 3.01
CA GLU A 224 -1.54 -26.20 3.24
C GLU A 224 -2.29 -26.82 4.44
N SER A 225 -2.58 -26.03 5.48
CA SER A 225 -3.35 -26.47 6.64
C SER A 225 -4.79 -26.86 6.30
N LEU A 226 -5.42 -26.15 5.36
CA LEU A 226 -6.80 -26.41 4.93
C LEU A 226 -6.86 -27.62 3.97
N LEU A 227 -5.84 -27.78 3.12
CA LEU A 227 -5.73 -28.95 2.25
C LEU A 227 -5.57 -30.24 3.06
N ASN A 228 -4.77 -30.22 4.12
CA ASN A 228 -4.58 -31.38 4.99
C ASN A 228 -5.87 -31.75 5.73
N ALA A 229 -6.62 -30.75 6.22
CA ALA A 229 -7.90 -30.97 6.89
C ALA A 229 -8.95 -31.58 5.93
N VAL A 230 -9.04 -31.08 4.70
CA VAL A 230 -9.95 -31.62 3.67
C VAL A 230 -9.54 -33.04 3.25
N LYS A 231 -8.25 -33.32 3.10
CA LYS A 231 -7.76 -34.68 2.79
C LYS A 231 -8.06 -35.69 3.90
N ALA A 232 -7.90 -35.30 5.16
CA ALA A 232 -8.25 -36.13 6.30
C ALA A 232 -9.75 -36.48 6.30
N LYS A 233 -10.61 -35.49 6.04
CA LYS A 233 -12.06 -35.69 5.94
C LYS A 233 -12.46 -36.53 4.73
N ALA A 234 -11.74 -36.41 3.61
CA ALA A 234 -11.94 -37.24 2.43
C ALA A 234 -11.58 -38.72 2.70
N ALA A 235 -10.51 -38.97 3.47
CA ALA A 235 -10.13 -40.33 3.87
C ALA A 235 -11.13 -40.96 4.85
N GLU A 236 -11.69 -40.16 5.78
CA GLU A 236 -12.75 -40.59 6.69
C GLU A 236 -14.04 -40.96 5.94
N ALA A 237 -14.47 -40.13 4.99
CA ALA A 237 -15.62 -40.43 4.14
C ALA A 237 -15.40 -41.71 3.31
N ALA A 238 -14.20 -41.90 2.77
CA ALA A 238 -13.84 -43.11 2.02
C ALA A 238 -13.82 -44.37 2.90
N ALA A 239 -13.36 -44.28 4.15
CA ALA A 239 -13.42 -45.37 5.12
C ALA A 239 -14.87 -45.79 5.45
N ASP A 240 -15.80 -44.83 5.43
CA ASP A 240 -17.24 -45.06 5.58
C ASP A 240 -17.93 -45.52 4.28
N GLY A 241 -17.19 -45.71 3.18
CA GLY A 241 -17.74 -46.08 1.88
C GLY A 241 -18.59 -45.00 1.21
N ARG A 242 -18.43 -43.73 1.63
CA ARG A 242 -19.19 -42.58 1.14
C ARG A 242 -18.29 -41.60 0.39
N GLU A 243 -18.85 -40.89 -0.59
CA GLU A 243 -18.13 -39.83 -1.28
C GLU A 243 -18.09 -38.53 -0.44
N LEU A 244 -17.00 -37.76 -0.55
CA LEU A 244 -16.89 -36.43 0.05
C LEU A 244 -17.96 -35.50 -0.53
N THR A 245 -18.74 -34.85 0.35
CA THR A 245 -19.80 -33.91 -0.01
C THR A 245 -19.41 -32.46 0.25
N VAL A 246 -20.18 -31.53 -0.33
CA VAL A 246 -20.04 -30.07 -0.12
C VAL A 246 -20.20 -29.71 1.36
N ALA A 247 -21.11 -30.39 2.06
CA ALA A 247 -21.36 -30.17 3.49
C ALA A 247 -20.15 -30.58 4.35
N ASP A 248 -19.44 -31.65 3.99
CA ASP A 248 -18.24 -32.11 4.70
C ASP A 248 -17.09 -31.10 4.59
N VAL A 249 -16.94 -30.48 3.41
CA VAL A 249 -15.93 -29.43 3.17
C VAL A 249 -16.28 -28.15 3.94
N GLN A 250 -17.55 -27.73 3.95
CA GLN A 250 -17.99 -26.55 4.69
C GLN A 250 -17.94 -26.72 6.21
N ALA A 251 -18.16 -27.93 6.72
CA ALA A 251 -18.02 -28.25 8.13
C ALA A 251 -16.55 -28.19 8.60
N THR A 252 -15.62 -28.48 7.69
CA THR A 252 -14.18 -28.53 7.98
C THR A 252 -13.48 -27.19 7.73
N VAL A 253 -13.92 -26.45 6.71
CA VAL A 253 -13.34 -25.18 6.29
C VAL A 253 -14.47 -24.18 6.06
N ARG A 254 -14.39 -23.00 6.66
CA ARG A 254 -15.35 -21.91 6.39
C ARG A 254 -15.12 -21.35 4.99
N VAL A 255 -15.79 -21.94 4.00
CA VAL A 255 -15.79 -21.51 2.59
C VAL A 255 -17.21 -21.39 2.05
N THR A 256 -17.39 -20.58 1.01
CA THR A 256 -18.67 -20.47 0.29
C THR A 256 -19.02 -21.78 -0.42
N SER A 257 -20.32 -21.97 -0.76
CA SER A 257 -20.80 -23.18 -1.45
C SER A 257 -20.06 -23.44 -2.76
N ASP A 258 -19.87 -22.39 -3.56
CA ASP A 258 -19.18 -22.46 -4.85
C ASP A 258 -17.71 -22.92 -4.72
N MET A 259 -17.02 -22.50 -3.66
CA MET A 259 -15.66 -22.95 -3.36
C MET A 259 -15.62 -24.40 -2.86
N ALA A 260 -16.60 -24.79 -2.03
CA ALA A 260 -16.69 -26.16 -1.54
C ALA A 260 -16.96 -27.15 -2.69
N GLU A 261 -17.79 -26.80 -3.67
CA GLU A 261 -18.02 -27.61 -4.87
C GLU A 261 -16.74 -27.79 -5.70
N GLN A 262 -15.95 -26.72 -5.89
CA GLN A 262 -14.68 -26.80 -6.59
C GLN A 262 -13.66 -27.69 -5.86
N ILE A 263 -13.60 -27.59 -4.53
CA ILE A 263 -12.72 -28.43 -3.70
C ILE A 263 -13.11 -29.91 -3.81
N VAL A 264 -14.41 -30.23 -3.71
CA VAL A 264 -14.91 -31.61 -3.88
C VAL A 264 -14.51 -32.15 -5.26
N LYS A 265 -14.66 -31.33 -6.32
CA LYS A 265 -14.28 -31.71 -7.69
C LYS A 265 -12.78 -31.96 -7.82
N GLU A 266 -11.94 -31.11 -7.24
CA GLU A 266 -10.48 -31.24 -7.31
C GLU A 266 -9.95 -32.46 -6.54
N VAL A 267 -10.52 -32.74 -5.36
CA VAL A 267 -10.18 -33.94 -4.56
C VAL A 267 -10.61 -35.21 -5.28
N ARG A 268 -11.80 -35.25 -5.89
CA ARG A 268 -12.26 -36.38 -6.72
C ARG A 268 -11.35 -36.60 -7.93
N THR A 269 -10.86 -35.53 -8.54
CA THR A 269 -9.96 -35.61 -9.70
C THR A 269 -8.59 -36.19 -9.32
N HIS A 270 -8.06 -35.84 -8.13
CA HIS A 270 -6.78 -36.37 -7.64
C HIS A 270 -6.87 -37.80 -7.07
N ASN A 271 -8.00 -38.19 -6.50
CA ASN A 271 -8.24 -39.56 -6.02
C ASN A 271 -8.64 -40.54 -7.16
N GLY A 272 -8.65 -40.08 -8.41
CA GLY A 272 -9.04 -40.86 -9.59
C GLY A 272 -8.04 -41.95 -10.05
N HIS A 273 -6.93 -42.17 -9.33
CA HIS A 273 -6.14 -43.40 -9.49
C HIS A 273 -6.80 -44.51 -8.68
N ALA A 274 -7.79 -45.16 -9.29
CA ALA A 274 -8.53 -46.28 -8.75
C ALA A 274 -7.61 -47.45 -8.38
N PHE A 275 -7.73 -47.94 -7.14
CA PHE A 275 -7.41 -49.34 -6.85
C PHE A 275 -8.63 -50.18 -7.22
N THR A 276 -8.66 -50.66 -8.45
CA THR A 276 -9.39 -51.87 -8.84
C THR A 276 -8.40 -53.04 -8.86
N SER A 277 -8.36 -53.82 -7.77
CA SER A 277 -8.24 -55.28 -7.74
C SER A 277 -8.22 -55.75 -6.28
#